data_AF-A0ABC9CZH3-F1
#
_entry.id   AF-A0ABC9CZH3-F1
#
_cell.length_a   1.000
_cell.length_b   1.000
_cell.length_c   1.000
_cell.angle_alpha   90.00
_cell.angle_beta   90.00
_cell.angle_gamma   90.00
#
_symmetry.space_group_name_H-M   'P 1'
#
loop_
_entity.id
_entity.type
_entity.pdbx_description
1 polymer ?
#
loop_
_entity_poly.entity_id
_entity_poly.type
_entity_poly.pdbx_seq_one_letter_code
_entity_poly.pdbx_strand_id
1 'polypeptide(L)'
;MSSSSDVYAELALPVQKRPRVNRHHVHSITLFDIAQYFHLPIKEASKALKIGVSALKGKCRKYGIPRWPHRKIKSLDSLIRDLEYVLKTEDAHQEEWLQRKDAAAIKALTEQKRLLESEKETIQQKPALELRAETKVFRQLVFKRKHHAKIAGKD
;
A
#
# COMPACT_ATOMS: atom_id res chain seq x y z
N MET A 1 -46.20 17.65 -29.18
CA MET A 1 -45.58 17.63 -27.84
C MET A 1 -44.68 16.41 -27.80
N SER A 2 -43.38 16.57 -28.08
CA SER A 2 -42.45 15.44 -28.02
C SER A 2 -42.36 14.95 -26.58
N SER A 3 -42.50 13.63 -26.39
CA SER A 3 -42.49 12.99 -25.08
C SER A 3 -41.14 13.22 -24.39
N SER A 4 -41.18 13.63 -23.12
CA SER A 4 -39.99 13.83 -22.29
C SER A 4 -39.18 12.54 -22.05
N SER A 5 -39.66 11.37 -22.48
CA SER A 5 -38.93 10.11 -22.46
C SER A 5 -37.85 10.02 -23.54
N ASP A 6 -38.11 10.64 -24.69
CA ASP A 6 -37.30 10.40 -25.90
C ASP A 6 -35.96 11.15 -25.83
N VAL A 7 -35.95 12.29 -25.15
CA VAL A 7 -34.74 13.11 -24.88
C VAL A 7 -33.71 12.40 -24.00
N TYR A 8 -34.14 11.52 -23.08
CA TYR A 8 -33.21 10.80 -22.21
C TYR A 8 -32.62 9.54 -22.85
N ALA A 9 -33.28 8.96 -23.85
CA ALA A 9 -32.75 7.83 -24.60
C ALA A 9 -31.58 8.25 -25.51
N GLU A 10 -31.60 9.47 -26.02
CA GLU A 10 -30.58 10.02 -26.94
C GLU A 10 -29.28 10.41 -26.22
N LEU A 11 -29.33 10.69 -24.91
CA LEU A 11 -28.16 10.97 -24.07
C LEU A 11 -27.45 9.72 -23.53
N ALA A 12 -27.97 8.51 -23.83
CA ALA A 12 -27.35 7.27 -23.41
C ALA A 12 -26.09 6.99 -24.24
N LEU A 13 -24.94 7.46 -23.75
CA LEU A 13 -23.64 7.16 -24.35
C LEU A 13 -23.50 5.64 -24.56
N PRO A 14 -23.03 5.19 -25.75
CA PRO A 14 -22.89 3.77 -26.03
C PRO A 14 -21.91 3.15 -25.03
N VAL A 15 -22.42 2.29 -24.15
CA VAL A 15 -21.60 1.49 -23.24
C VAL A 15 -20.81 0.49 -24.09
N GLN A 16 -19.60 0.88 -24.47
CA GLN A 16 -18.67 0.03 -25.20
C GLN A 16 -18.40 -1.24 -24.36
N LYS A 17 -18.99 -2.36 -24.77
CA LYS A 17 -18.78 -3.65 -24.12
C LYS A 17 -17.33 -4.08 -24.36
N ARG A 18 -16.52 -4.02 -23.31
CA ARG A 18 -15.13 -4.50 -23.39
C ARG A 18 -15.12 -6.01 -23.65
N PRO A 19 -14.30 -6.50 -24.59
CA PRO A 19 -14.17 -7.93 -24.83
C PRO A 19 -13.82 -8.65 -23.54
N ARG A 20 -14.37 -9.86 -23.35
CA ARG A 20 -14.02 -10.70 -22.20
C ARG A 20 -12.54 -11.07 -22.30
N VAL A 21 -11.82 -10.91 -21.19
CA VAL A 21 -10.39 -11.27 -21.11
C VAL A 21 -10.22 -12.75 -21.47
N ASN A 22 -9.19 -13.05 -22.27
CA ASN A 22 -8.87 -14.42 -22.68
C ASN A 22 -8.64 -15.31 -21.45
N ARG A 23 -9.40 -16.40 -21.35
CA ARG A 23 -9.34 -17.35 -20.22
C ARG A 23 -7.97 -18.04 -20.12
N HIS A 24 -7.30 -18.29 -21.24
CA HIS A 24 -5.95 -18.87 -21.26
C HIS A 24 -4.93 -17.91 -20.63
N HIS A 25 -5.00 -16.61 -20.96
CA HIS A 25 -4.15 -15.57 -20.33
C HIS A 25 -4.38 -15.48 -18.83
N VAL A 26 -5.64 -15.49 -18.38
CA VAL A 26 -5.94 -15.52 -16.94
C VAL A 26 -5.37 -16.77 -16.27
N HIS A 27 -5.38 -17.91 -16.96
CA HIS A 27 -4.86 -19.17 -16.42
C HIS A 27 -3.34 -19.21 -16.33
N SER A 28 -2.62 -18.63 -17.30
CA SER A 28 -1.15 -18.64 -17.32
C SER A 28 -0.50 -17.76 -16.25
N ILE A 29 -1.20 -16.74 -15.75
CA ILE A 29 -0.68 -15.86 -14.69
C ILE A 29 -0.31 -16.67 -13.44
N THR A 30 0.95 -16.53 -13.03
CA THR A 30 1.55 -17.20 -11.87
C THR A 30 1.47 -16.36 -10.61
N LEU A 31 1.84 -16.93 -9.46
CA LEU A 31 2.01 -16.17 -8.23
C LEU A 31 3.14 -15.13 -8.37
N PHE A 32 4.24 -15.49 -9.05
CA PHE A 32 5.37 -14.59 -9.28
C PHE A 32 4.96 -13.34 -10.06
N ASP A 33 4.14 -13.50 -11.10
CA ASP A 33 3.59 -12.38 -11.87
C ASP A 33 2.74 -11.46 -10.99
N ILE A 34 1.96 -12.03 -10.07
CA ILE A 34 1.09 -11.26 -9.18
C ILE A 34 1.91 -10.53 -8.11
N ALA A 35 2.93 -11.19 -7.55
CA ALA A 35 3.68 -10.71 -6.39
C ALA A 35 4.45 -9.41 -6.67
N GLN A 36 4.90 -9.24 -7.91
CA GLN A 36 5.56 -8.01 -8.37
C GLN A 36 4.69 -6.77 -8.15
N TYR A 37 3.37 -6.90 -8.12
CA TYR A 37 2.43 -5.77 -8.02
C TYR A 37 1.85 -5.55 -6.62
N PHE A 38 2.29 -6.27 -5.58
CA PHE A 38 1.74 -6.10 -4.23
C PHE A 38 1.90 -4.68 -3.65
N HIS A 39 2.85 -3.92 -4.17
CA HIS A 39 3.06 -2.51 -3.83
C HIS A 39 2.00 -1.57 -4.43
N LEU A 40 1.12 -2.05 -5.32
CA LEU A 40 0.05 -1.28 -5.95
C LEU A 40 -1.34 -1.64 -5.41
N PRO A 41 -2.33 -0.73 -5.49
CA PRO A 41 -3.74 -1.08 -5.34
C PRO A 41 -4.17 -2.18 -6.33
N ILE A 42 -5.06 -3.10 -5.90
CA ILE A 42 -5.50 -4.22 -6.75
C ILE A 42 -6.09 -3.79 -8.10
N LYS A 43 -6.70 -2.60 -8.16
CA LYS A 43 -7.23 -2.02 -9.40
C LYS A 43 -6.13 -1.65 -10.40
N GLU A 44 -4.98 -1.21 -9.91
CA GLU A 44 -3.82 -0.87 -10.75
C GLU A 44 -3.07 -2.13 -11.13
N ALA A 45 -2.84 -3.04 -10.18
CA ALA A 45 -2.26 -4.35 -10.45
C ALA A 45 -3.05 -5.13 -11.53
N SER A 46 -4.39 -5.09 -11.48
CA SER A 46 -5.22 -5.75 -12.49
C SER A 46 -5.06 -5.14 -13.88
N LYS A 47 -4.90 -3.81 -13.96
CA LYS A 47 -4.62 -3.12 -15.24
C LYS A 47 -3.25 -3.53 -15.78
N ALA A 48 -2.22 -3.55 -14.93
CA ALA A 48 -0.88 -3.96 -15.31
C ALA A 48 -0.83 -5.41 -15.83
N LEU A 49 -1.56 -6.33 -15.16
CA LEU A 49 -1.69 -7.74 -15.57
C LEU A 49 -2.67 -7.96 -16.73
N LYS A 50 -3.35 -6.92 -17.20
CA LYS A 50 -4.38 -6.97 -18.26
C LYS A 50 -5.51 -7.97 -17.98
N ILE A 51 -5.93 -8.07 -16.71
CA ILE A 51 -7.06 -8.92 -16.29
C ILE A 51 -8.08 -8.12 -15.48
N GLY A 52 -9.31 -8.65 -15.38
CA GLY A 52 -10.33 -8.05 -14.52
C GLY A 52 -10.00 -8.23 -13.03
N VAL A 53 -10.39 -7.27 -12.18
CA VAL A 53 -10.17 -7.35 -10.72
C VAL A 53 -10.76 -8.64 -10.11
N SER A 54 -11.93 -9.07 -10.58
CA SER A 54 -12.56 -10.31 -10.12
C SER A 54 -11.76 -11.55 -10.50
N ALA A 55 -11.16 -11.58 -11.69
CA ALA A 55 -10.28 -12.65 -12.13
C ALA A 55 -8.98 -12.67 -11.31
N LEU A 56 -8.38 -11.50 -11.06
CA LEU A 56 -7.19 -11.37 -10.22
C LEU A 56 -7.47 -11.86 -8.80
N LYS A 57 -8.59 -11.46 -8.18
CA LYS A 57 -9.02 -11.96 -6.87
C LYS A 57 -9.20 -13.48 -6.87
N GLY A 58 -9.79 -14.04 -7.93
CA GLY A 58 -9.94 -15.48 -8.10
C GLY A 58 -8.59 -16.20 -8.13
N LYS A 59 -7.62 -15.68 -8.88
CA LYS A 59 -6.24 -16.21 -8.90
C LYS A 59 -5.54 -16.07 -7.55
N CYS A 60 -5.64 -14.92 -6.89
CA CYS A 60 -5.05 -14.69 -5.56
C CYS A 60 -5.56 -15.72 -4.54
N ARG A 61 -6.87 -16.00 -4.52
CA ARG A 61 -7.44 -17.02 -3.62
C ARG A 61 -6.87 -18.42 -3.88
N LYS A 62 -6.63 -18.79 -5.14
CA LYS A 62 -6.00 -20.08 -5.50
C LYS A 62 -4.56 -20.20 -4.98
N TYR A 63 -3.86 -19.08 -4.86
CA TYR A 63 -2.51 -19.02 -4.29
C TYR A 63 -2.49 -18.75 -2.78
N GLY A 64 -3.63 -18.92 -2.09
CA GLY A 64 -3.68 -18.72 -0.63
C GLY A 64 -3.62 -17.26 -0.19
N ILE A 65 -3.94 -16.30 -1.07
CA ILE A 65 -3.96 -14.87 -0.77
C ILE A 65 -5.42 -14.39 -0.69
N PRO A 66 -6.08 -14.52 0.48
CA PRO A 66 -7.48 -14.13 0.62
C PRO A 66 -7.68 -12.61 0.59
N ARG A 67 -6.67 -11.84 1.01
CA ARG A 67 -6.69 -10.38 1.06
C ARG A 67 -5.46 -9.80 0.37
N TRP A 68 -5.67 -8.78 -0.44
CA TRP A 68 -4.59 -8.09 -1.16
C TRP A 68 -3.67 -7.33 -0.18
N PRO A 69 -2.34 -7.57 -0.18
CA PRO A 69 -1.42 -7.10 0.87
C PRO A 69 -1.08 -5.61 0.82
N HIS A 70 -1.45 -4.89 -0.25
CA HIS A 70 -1.10 -3.48 -0.47
C HIS A 70 -1.32 -2.57 0.74
N ARG A 71 -2.41 -2.74 1.49
CA ARG A 71 -2.65 -1.89 2.67
C ARG A 71 -1.59 -2.06 3.76
N LYS A 72 -1.12 -3.29 3.97
CA LYS A 72 -0.04 -3.60 4.92
C LYS A 72 1.29 -3.03 4.43
N ILE A 73 1.63 -3.27 3.16
CA ILE A 73 2.86 -2.76 2.54
C ILE A 73 2.90 -1.23 2.58
N LYS A 74 1.83 -0.55 2.15
CA LYS A 74 1.73 0.91 2.21
C LYS A 74 1.88 1.46 3.63
N SER A 75 1.34 0.75 4.63
CA SER A 75 1.51 1.15 6.03
C SER A 75 2.97 1.05 6.48
N LEU A 76 3.66 -0.04 6.13
CA LEU A 76 5.08 -0.23 6.44
C LEU A 76 5.95 0.81 5.72
N ASP A 77 5.70 1.05 4.44
CA ASP A 77 6.39 2.09 3.66
C ASP A 77 6.20 3.49 4.23
N SER A 78 5.04 3.79 4.82
CA SER A 78 4.83 5.06 5.52
C SER A 78 5.70 5.17 6.77
N LEU A 79 5.75 4.12 7.59
CA LEU A 79 6.53 4.12 8.83
C LEU A 79 8.04 4.17 8.55
N ILE A 80 8.50 3.42 7.54
CA ILE A 80 9.90 3.45 7.09
C ILE A 80 10.27 4.86 6.63
N ARG A 81 9.46 5.50 5.78
CA ARG A 81 9.70 6.88 5.33
C ARG A 81 9.71 7.88 6.47
N ASP A 82 8.81 7.73 7.45
CA ASP A 82 8.79 8.59 8.64
C ASP A 82 10.10 8.47 9.44
N LEU A 83 10.62 7.25 9.61
CA LEU A 83 11.90 7.02 10.28
C LEU A 83 13.07 7.54 9.45
N GLU A 84 13.05 7.33 8.14
CA GLU A 84 14.06 7.88 7.23
C GLU A 84 14.12 9.38 7.27
N TYR A 85 12.98 10.07 7.32
CA TYR A 85 12.94 11.52 7.47
C TYR A 85 13.56 11.98 8.81
N VAL A 86 13.33 11.24 9.90
CA VAL A 86 13.91 11.55 11.21
C VAL A 86 15.43 11.27 11.26
N LEU A 87 15.91 10.33 10.45
CA LEU A 87 17.33 9.94 10.34
C LEU A 87 18.11 10.78 9.30
N LYS A 88 17.49 11.08 8.15
CA LYS A 88 18.01 11.95 7.08
C LYS A 88 17.60 13.38 7.35
N THR A 89 18.29 14.00 8.27
CA THR A 89 18.26 15.45 8.36
C THR A 89 19.44 15.97 7.54
N GLU A 90 19.14 16.46 6.34
CA GLU A 90 20.10 16.87 5.30
C GLU A 90 20.56 18.34 5.44
N ASP A 91 20.37 18.98 6.60
CA ASP A 91 20.81 20.36 6.78
C ASP A 91 22.29 20.41 7.21
N ALA A 92 23.10 21.16 6.46
CA ALA A 92 24.54 21.33 6.69
C ALA A 92 24.90 22.08 8.00
N HIS A 93 23.92 22.38 8.86
CA HIS A 93 24.10 23.02 10.17
C HIS A 93 24.00 22.04 11.36
N GLN A 94 24.09 20.73 11.12
CA GLN A 94 23.47 19.73 12.00
C GLN A 94 24.42 18.78 12.74
N GLU A 95 25.74 18.95 12.65
CA GLU A 95 26.67 18.18 13.48
C GLU A 95 26.37 18.34 14.97
N GLU A 96 25.94 19.53 15.41
CA GLU A 96 25.55 19.80 16.79
C GLU A 96 24.18 19.21 17.20
N TRP A 97 23.22 19.10 16.26
CA TRP A 97 21.87 18.57 16.53
C TRP A 97 21.81 17.04 16.54
N LEU A 98 22.61 16.38 15.69
CA LEU A 98 22.80 14.93 15.71
C LEU A 98 23.64 14.48 16.90
N GLN A 99 24.64 15.27 17.33
CA GLN A 99 25.39 15.03 18.57
C GLN A 99 24.53 15.19 19.83
N ARG A 100 23.47 16.02 19.78
CA ARG A 100 22.51 16.22 20.88
C ARG A 100 21.42 15.15 20.96
N LYS A 101 21.18 14.40 19.87
CA LYS A 101 20.36 13.19 19.94
C LYS A 101 21.19 12.06 20.52
N ASP A 102 20.70 11.46 21.60
CA ASP A 102 21.34 10.32 22.23
C ASP A 102 21.68 9.25 21.19
N ALA A 103 22.93 8.80 21.13
CA ALA A 103 23.36 7.72 20.25
C ALA A 103 22.49 6.47 20.42
N ALA A 104 21.94 6.26 21.62
CA ALA A 104 20.95 5.24 21.92
C ALA A 104 19.64 5.42 21.14
N ALA A 105 19.12 6.65 21.05
CA ALA A 105 17.91 6.96 20.28
C ALA A 105 18.12 6.74 18.77
N ILE A 106 19.28 7.16 18.23
CA ILE A 106 19.62 6.92 16.81
C ILE A 106 19.68 5.41 16.54
N LYS A 107 20.37 4.64 17.39
CA LYS A 107 20.43 3.17 17.27
C LYS A 107 19.05 2.53 17.33
N ALA A 108 18.19 2.97 18.25
CA ALA A 108 16.83 2.46 18.39
C ALA A 108 15.97 2.74 17.14
N LEU A 109 16.07 3.93 16.55
CA LEU A 109 15.35 4.27 15.31
C LEU A 109 15.85 3.44 14.12
N THR A 110 17.16 3.27 14.00
CA THR A 110 17.78 2.44 12.95
C THR A 110 17.34 0.98 13.06
N GLU A 111 17.35 0.40 14.26
CA GLU A 111 16.90 -0.97 14.46
C GLU A 111 15.39 -1.11 14.18
N GLN A 112 14.57 -0.15 14.61
CA GLN A 112 13.15 -0.17 14.30
C GLN A 112 12.88 -0.11 12.80
N LYS A 113 13.66 0.69 12.05
CA LYS A 113 13.58 0.74 10.58
C LYS A 113 13.88 -0.64 9.98
N ARG A 114 14.98 -1.27 10.39
CA ARG A 114 15.39 -2.61 9.93
C ARG A 114 14.31 -3.67 10.17
N LEU A 115 13.66 -3.64 11.34
CA LEU A 115 12.56 -4.56 11.66
C LEU A 115 11.35 -4.37 10.73
N LEU A 116 10.98 -3.13 10.43
CA LEU A 116 9.88 -2.83 9.49
C LEU A 116 10.21 -3.26 8.05
N GLU A 117 11.46 -3.12 7.61
CA GLU A 117 11.92 -3.58 6.29
C GLU A 117 11.85 -5.11 6.18
N SER A 118 12.37 -5.82 7.18
CA SER A 118 12.29 -7.29 7.25
C SER A 118 10.83 -7.79 7.26
N GLU A 119 9.96 -7.11 8.01
CA GLU A 119 8.55 -7.46 8.04
C GLU A 119 7.86 -7.17 6.70
N LYS A 120 8.21 -6.07 6.03
CA LYS A 120 7.71 -5.75 4.68
C LYS A 120 8.08 -6.84 3.68
N GLU A 121 9.33 -7.27 3.68
CA GLU A 121 9.80 -8.36 2.84
C GLU A 121 9.03 -9.66 3.15
N THR A 122 8.86 -9.97 4.44
CA THR A 122 8.06 -11.12 4.87
C THR A 122 6.63 -11.06 4.35
N ILE A 123 5.98 -9.89 4.38
CA ILE A 123 4.63 -9.70 3.81
C ILE A 123 4.64 -9.81 2.28
N GLN A 124 5.70 -9.41 1.59
CA GLN A 124 5.81 -9.60 0.14
C GLN A 124 5.91 -11.10 -0.22
N GLN A 125 6.72 -11.86 0.51
CA GLN A 125 6.90 -13.30 0.30
C GLN A 125 5.69 -14.12 0.77
N LYS A 126 5.08 -13.71 1.89
CA LYS A 126 3.92 -14.36 2.50
C LYS A 126 2.77 -13.35 2.69
N PRO A 127 2.03 -13.01 1.63
CA PRO A 127 0.99 -11.96 1.65
C PRO A 127 -0.14 -12.19 2.64
N ALA A 128 -0.43 -13.46 2.96
CA ALA A 128 -1.46 -13.86 3.90
C ALA A 128 -1.04 -13.67 5.36
N LEU A 129 0.26 -13.51 5.65
CA LEU A 129 0.77 -13.36 7.01
C LEU A 129 0.29 -12.04 7.64
N GLU A 130 -0.03 -12.07 8.92
CA GLU A 130 -0.41 -10.88 9.68
C GLU A 130 0.81 -10.04 10.07
N LEU A 131 0.60 -8.74 10.27
CA LEU A 131 1.64 -7.88 10.84
C LEU A 131 1.93 -8.30 12.30
N ARG A 132 3.20 -8.19 12.69
CA ARG A 132 3.71 -8.40 14.05
C ARG A 132 2.99 -7.51 15.05
N ALA A 133 2.88 -7.98 16.29
CA ALA A 133 2.18 -7.25 17.35
C ALA A 133 2.90 -5.93 17.66
N GLU A 134 4.21 -5.97 17.70
CA GLU A 134 5.11 -4.84 17.95
C GLU A 134 4.92 -3.76 16.89
N THR A 135 4.85 -4.13 15.62
CA THR A 135 4.59 -3.22 14.50
C THR A 135 3.20 -2.61 14.57
N LYS A 136 2.18 -3.38 14.97
CA LYS A 136 0.82 -2.87 15.18
C LYS A 136 0.78 -1.82 16.29
N VAL A 137 1.47 -2.06 17.41
CA VAL A 137 1.59 -1.12 18.52
C VAL A 137 2.33 0.14 18.07
N PHE A 138 3.49 -0.01 17.43
CA PHE A 138 4.29 1.12 16.93
C PHE A 138 3.49 2.00 15.97
N ARG A 139 2.80 1.39 15.00
CA ARG A 139 1.91 2.09 14.08
C ARG A 139 0.85 2.92 14.81
N GLN A 140 0.24 2.35 15.85
CA GLN A 140 -0.79 3.05 16.62
C GLN A 140 -0.21 4.23 17.41
N LEU A 141 0.99 4.09 17.97
CA LEU A 141 1.70 5.18 18.65
C LEU A 141 2.03 6.32 17.69
N VAL A 142 2.59 6.01 16.52
CA VAL A 142 2.90 7.02 15.48
C VAL A 142 1.64 7.73 15.03
N PHE A 143 0.55 6.99 14.78
CA PHE A 143 -0.73 7.58 14.41
C PHE A 143 -1.25 8.55 15.46
N LYS A 144 -1.27 8.16 16.74
CA LYS A 144 -1.72 9.02 17.85
C LYS A 144 -0.90 10.30 17.92
N ARG A 145 0.44 10.20 17.85
CA ARG A 145 1.35 11.37 17.85
C ARG A 145 1.05 12.33 16.70
N LYS A 146 0.95 11.81 15.47
CA LYS A 146 0.63 12.62 14.28
C LYS A 146 -0.74 13.28 14.37
N HIS A 147 -1.73 12.56 14.88
CA HIS A 147 -3.08 13.07 15.05
C HIS A 147 -3.12 14.21 16.08
N HIS A 148 -2.46 14.05 17.24
CA HIS A 148 -2.38 15.08 18.26
C HIS A 148 -1.66 16.34 17.74
N ALA A 149 -0.53 16.18 17.03
CA ALA A 149 0.18 17.30 16.43
C ALA A 149 -0.69 18.08 15.42
N LYS A 150 -1.50 17.37 14.62
CA LYS A 150 -2.43 17.99 13.68
C LYS A 150 -3.54 18.79 14.36
N ILE A 151 -4.02 18.34 15.52
CA ILE A 151 -5.05 19.07 16.29
C ILE A 151 -4.43 20.33 16.92
N ALA A 152 -3.25 20.22 17.52
CA ALA A 152 -2.59 21.33 18.21
C ALA A 152 -2.14 22.46 17.26
N GLY A 153 -1.87 22.18 15.98
CA GLY A 153 -1.48 23.19 14.99
C GLY A 153 -2.66 23.87 14.28
N LYS A 154 -3.89 23.69 14.78
CA LYS A 154 -5.11 24.29 14.20
C LYS A 154 -5.64 25.49 15.03
N ASP A 155 -5.01 25.76 16.16
CA ASP A 155 -5.21 26.95 17.00
C ASP A 155 -4.18 28.03 16.64
#